data_AF-G5HA16-F1
#
_entry.id   AF-G5HA16-F1
#
_cell.length_a   1.000
_cell.length_b   1.000
_cell.length_c   1.000
_cell.angle_alpha   90.00
_cell.angle_beta   90.00
_cell.angle_gamma   90.00
#
_symmetry.space_group_name_H-M   'P 1'
#
loop_
_entity.id
_entity.type
_entity.pdbx_description
1 polymer ?
#
loop_
_entity_poly.entity_id
_entity_poly.type
_entity_poly.pdbx_seq_one_letter_code
_entity_poly.pdbx_strand_id
1 'polypeptide(L)'
;MKETTNVSIAGIAFRLDNEGYLQLKNYLTRIELGYKNNPDGAEILADIEARVCELILNQQSADQLVPADRIRDIIEQLGMPDDFPATDNTETDGTGTSIDRNAVLPNEENGSGHSPLPRRLYRNPEGAKLGGVCSGLGTYFNVEPVFIRLAFLAPIPLIPLSAIITHDGAPSAFFAILFSAFFLLYFLLWFSIPMARTPRQKLEMRGERITASSIQKGLQNDFRQIQPSRKSERSASIWADLVYILGRIMLFFVKFITVVVACGLLIGALAALFMTIVMMKGAAGSPEVLQIMGIHIHACDFSGTGFLLVMLSAILPMLGISYLLMGLVLQLPKLKKVLSALFGIWLIIAIFAVVIVARGQYMPGDSNDSQPQIPISQHDTIRVETIRIGDSTVTDTVRIEYFTEP
;
A
#
# COMPACT_ATOMS: atom_id res chain seq x y z
N MET A 1 56.47 22.23 11.71
CA MET A 1 55.33 21.32 11.44
C MET A 1 55.45 20.16 12.41
N LYS A 2 54.36 19.76 13.07
CA LYS A 2 54.38 18.56 13.91
C LYS A 2 54.32 17.32 13.01
N GLU A 3 55.18 16.34 13.25
CA GLU A 3 55.18 15.08 12.51
C GLU A 3 53.93 14.26 12.85
N THR A 4 53.32 13.63 11.86
CA THR A 4 52.10 12.84 12.02
C THR A 4 52.32 11.41 11.55
N THR A 5 51.83 10.44 12.33
CA THR A 5 51.99 9.02 12.06
C THR A 5 50.62 8.39 11.83
N ASN A 6 50.49 7.59 10.76
CA ASN A 6 49.29 6.78 10.54
C ASN A 6 49.44 5.46 11.30
N VAL A 7 48.47 5.13 12.14
CA VAL A 7 48.45 3.89 12.95
C VAL A 7 47.09 3.23 12.84
N SER A 8 47.06 1.89 12.97
CA SER A 8 45.83 1.12 13.06
C SER A 8 45.58 0.72 14.50
N ILE A 9 44.44 1.08 15.08
CA ILE A 9 44.01 0.72 16.44
C ILE A 9 42.71 -0.08 16.32
N ALA A 10 42.65 -1.31 16.82
CA ALA A 10 41.51 -2.22 16.66
C ALA A 10 41.02 -2.37 15.20
N GLY A 11 41.95 -2.27 14.23
CA GLY A 11 41.66 -2.36 12.79
C GLY A 11 41.10 -1.10 12.13
N ILE A 12 41.09 0.05 12.83
CA ILE A 12 40.70 1.36 12.29
C ILE A 12 41.94 2.25 12.15
N ALA A 13 42.11 2.86 10.98
CA ALA A 13 43.24 3.74 10.70
C ALA A 13 42.99 5.15 11.28
N PHE A 14 43.94 5.62 12.08
CA PHE A 14 43.97 6.96 12.65
C PHE A 14 45.25 7.69 12.26
N ARG A 15 45.16 9.02 12.20
CA ARG A 15 46.33 9.89 12.04
C ARG A 15 46.61 10.57 13.38
N LEU A 16 47.71 10.18 14.03
CA LEU A 16 48.12 10.71 15.34
C LEU A 16 49.27 11.68 15.19
N ASP A 17 49.36 12.64 16.12
CA ASP A 17 50.60 13.38 16.39
C ASP A 17 51.70 12.39 16.84
N ASN A 18 52.96 12.62 16.46
CA ASN A 18 54.06 11.71 16.77
C ASN A 18 54.21 11.45 18.29
N GLU A 19 54.02 12.50 19.10
CA GLU A 19 54.03 12.40 20.57
C GLU A 19 52.88 11.53 21.10
N GLY A 20 51.66 11.71 20.57
CA GLY A 20 50.49 10.92 20.95
C GLY A 20 50.62 9.45 20.54
N TYR A 21 51.22 9.20 19.37
CA TYR A 21 51.54 7.84 18.92
C TYR A 21 52.50 7.13 19.89
N LEU A 22 53.60 7.79 20.30
CA LEU A 22 54.56 7.20 21.24
C LEU A 22 53.93 6.91 22.61
N GLN A 23 53.09 7.82 23.12
CA GLN A 23 52.38 7.62 24.39
C GLN A 23 51.45 6.40 24.32
N LEU A 24 50.62 6.31 23.29
CA LEU A 24 49.71 5.18 23.13
C LEU A 24 50.47 3.86 22.92
N LYS A 25 51.54 3.87 22.13
CA LYS A 25 52.39 2.70 21.90
C LYS A 25 52.99 2.20 23.20
N ASN A 26 53.59 3.10 23.99
CA ASN A 26 54.19 2.74 25.28
C ASN A 26 53.14 2.18 26.24
N TYR A 27 51.93 2.74 26.25
CA TYR A 27 50.83 2.24 27.06
C TYR A 27 50.42 0.81 26.64
N LEU A 28 50.12 0.58 25.37
CA LEU A 28 49.70 -0.74 24.86
C LEU A 28 50.80 -1.79 25.02
N THR A 29 52.06 -1.45 24.77
CA THR A 29 53.21 -2.36 24.98
C THR A 29 53.36 -2.73 26.45
N ARG A 30 53.11 -1.80 27.38
CA ARG A 30 53.13 -2.13 28.81
C ARG A 30 52.01 -3.11 29.15
N ILE A 31 50.78 -2.84 28.73
CA ILE A 31 49.66 -3.77 28.92
C ILE A 31 49.98 -5.17 28.35
N GLU A 32 50.47 -5.24 27.11
CA GLU A 32 50.88 -6.49 26.47
C GLU A 32 51.93 -7.26 27.29
N LEU A 33 52.93 -6.57 27.85
CA LEU A 33 53.96 -7.19 28.67
C LEU A 33 53.45 -7.77 29.99
N GLY A 34 52.50 -7.11 30.65
CA GLY A 34 51.97 -7.61 31.93
C GLY A 34 51.03 -8.79 31.77
N TYR A 35 50.31 -8.84 30.64
CA TYR A 35 49.43 -9.96 30.33
C TYR A 35 50.08 -11.04 29.47
N LYS A 36 51.39 -10.94 29.20
CA LYS A 36 52.13 -11.91 28.35
C LYS A 36 52.04 -13.36 28.83
N ASN A 37 51.95 -13.57 30.14
CA ASN A 37 51.86 -14.90 30.74
C ASN A 37 50.41 -15.36 31.01
N ASN A 38 49.42 -14.54 30.68
CA ASN A 38 48.00 -14.86 30.82
C ASN A 38 47.47 -15.47 29.50
N PRO A 39 46.83 -16.65 29.51
CA PRO A 39 46.22 -17.23 28.31
C PRO A 39 45.20 -16.30 27.63
N ASP A 40 44.52 -15.44 28.41
CA ASP A 40 43.52 -14.47 27.90
C ASP A 40 44.13 -13.09 27.59
N GLY A 41 45.45 -12.93 27.70
CA GLY A 41 46.11 -11.62 27.57
C GLY A 41 45.94 -10.97 26.20
N ALA A 42 45.86 -11.75 25.13
CA ALA A 42 45.62 -11.26 23.79
C ALA A 42 44.19 -10.70 23.61
N GLU A 43 43.20 -11.30 24.29
CA GLU A 43 41.80 -10.84 24.28
C GLU A 43 41.66 -9.55 25.08
N ILE A 44 42.28 -9.49 26.27
CA ILE A 44 42.32 -8.29 27.12
C ILE A 44 42.94 -7.11 26.36
N LEU A 45 44.05 -7.34 25.66
CA LEU A 45 44.69 -6.30 24.85
C LEU A 45 43.77 -5.82 23.72
N ALA A 46 43.10 -6.74 23.02
CA ALA A 46 42.16 -6.41 21.96
C ALA A 46 40.96 -5.59 22.47
N ASP A 47 40.45 -5.91 23.66
CA ASP A 47 39.38 -5.17 24.31
C ASP A 47 39.81 -3.76 24.73
N ILE A 48 41.05 -3.61 25.23
CA ILE A 48 41.62 -2.30 25.55
C ILE A 48 41.82 -1.45 24.29
N GLU A 49 42.36 -2.01 23.21
CA GLU A 49 42.48 -1.31 21.93
C GLU A 49 41.11 -0.88 21.38
N ALA A 50 40.10 -1.75 21.49
CA ALA A 50 38.74 -1.43 21.10
C ALA A 50 38.17 -0.27 21.92
N ARG A 51 38.43 -0.26 23.24
CA ARG A 51 37.99 0.82 24.12
C ARG A 51 38.69 2.14 23.83
N VAL A 52 40.00 2.12 23.54
CA VAL A 52 40.74 3.30 23.08
C VAL A 52 40.11 3.85 21.79
N CYS A 53 39.84 2.97 20.81
CA CYS A 53 39.19 3.36 19.57
C CYS A 53 37.81 4.00 19.80
N GLU A 54 37.01 3.44 20.70
CA GLU A 54 35.70 3.99 21.06
C GLU A 54 35.82 5.39 21.66
N LEU A 55 36.75 5.61 22.59
CA LEU A 55 36.95 6.91 23.23
C LEU A 55 37.41 7.99 22.24
N ILE A 56 38.25 7.62 21.27
CA ILE A 56 38.63 8.53 20.17
C ILE A 56 37.38 8.88 19.33
N LEU A 57 36.62 7.88 18.90
CA LEU A 57 35.46 8.07 18.00
C LEU A 57 34.28 8.78 18.65
N ASN A 58 34.16 8.72 19.98
CA ASN A 58 33.12 9.43 20.72
C ASN A 58 33.30 10.96 20.66
N GLN A 59 34.52 11.46 20.43
CA GLN A 59 34.80 12.89 20.38
C GLN A 59 35.14 13.40 18.97
N GLN A 60 35.75 12.58 18.11
CA GLN A 60 36.19 12.99 16.77
C GLN A 60 36.10 11.86 15.74
N SER A 61 36.01 12.23 14.46
CA SER A 61 36.06 11.26 13.35
C SER A 61 37.48 10.75 13.08
N ALA A 62 37.62 9.51 12.60
CA ALA A 62 38.91 8.86 12.32
C ALA A 62 39.81 9.62 11.32
N ASP A 63 39.24 10.43 10.42
CA ASP A 63 39.98 11.21 9.41
C ASP A 63 40.68 12.46 9.98
N GLN A 64 40.34 12.86 11.21
CA GLN A 64 40.89 14.04 11.86
C GLN A 64 42.19 13.70 12.61
N LEU A 65 43.15 14.63 12.60
CA LEU A 65 44.41 14.49 13.35
C LEU A 65 44.12 14.43 14.86
N VAL A 66 44.53 13.34 15.51
CA VAL A 66 44.41 13.14 16.96
C VAL A 66 45.62 13.76 17.67
N PRO A 67 45.43 14.81 18.49
CA PRO A 67 46.54 15.45 19.22
C PRO A 67 46.95 14.65 20.47
N ALA A 68 48.20 14.83 20.91
CA ALA A 68 48.77 14.09 22.04
C ALA A 68 47.98 14.22 23.35
N ASP A 69 47.45 15.41 23.65
CA ASP A 69 46.67 15.64 24.88
C ASP A 69 45.43 14.73 24.96
N ARG A 70 44.83 14.37 23.81
CA ARG A 70 43.65 13.49 23.80
C ARG A 70 44.02 12.05 24.15
N ILE A 71 45.17 11.59 23.69
CA ILE A 71 45.68 10.26 24.05
C ILE A 71 45.97 10.21 25.55
N ARG A 72 46.51 11.28 26.12
CA ARG A 72 46.73 11.40 27.57
C ARG A 72 45.43 11.29 28.36
N ASP A 73 44.39 12.06 27.98
CA ASP A 73 43.06 12.00 28.62
C ASP A 73 42.47 10.57 28.57
N ILE A 74 42.66 9.86 27.46
CA ILE A 74 42.16 8.50 27.26
C ILE A 74 42.91 7.49 28.15
N ILE A 75 44.24 7.59 28.23
CA ILE A 75 45.06 6.73 29.08
C ILE A 75 44.70 6.94 30.56
N GLU A 76 44.46 8.20 30.97
CA GLU A 76 44.04 8.53 32.34
C GLU A 76 42.68 7.92 32.68
N GLN A 77 41.72 7.91 31.74
CA GLN A 77 40.41 7.28 31.94
C GLN A 77 40.47 5.75 32.02
N LEU A 78 41.40 5.12 31.30
CA LEU A 78 41.55 3.66 31.28
C LEU A 78 42.32 3.15 32.50
N GLY A 79 43.20 3.98 33.07
CA GLY A 79 44.07 3.59 34.16
C GLY A 79 45.14 2.58 33.75
N MET A 80 46.01 2.27 34.70
CA MET A 80 47.08 1.28 34.55
C MET A 80 46.87 0.18 35.60
N PRO A 81 46.98 -1.11 35.26
CA PRO A 81 46.91 -2.18 36.26
C PRO A 81 48.04 -2.03 37.30
N ASP A 82 47.74 -2.28 38.57
CA ASP A 82 48.63 -1.99 39.71
C ASP A 82 49.87 -2.92 39.80
N ASP A 83 49.89 -4.05 39.10
CA ASP A 83 50.90 -5.12 39.25
C ASP A 83 52.12 -5.02 38.30
N PHE A 84 52.42 -3.84 37.77
CA PHE A 84 53.54 -3.67 36.85
C PHE A 84 54.85 -3.33 37.58
N PRO A 85 55.99 -3.98 37.25
CA PRO A 85 57.28 -3.57 37.77
C PRO A 85 57.54 -2.14 37.30
N ALA A 86 57.61 -1.23 38.28
CA ALA A 86 58.10 0.11 38.07
C ALA A 86 59.45 0.01 37.36
N THR A 87 59.56 0.58 36.17
CA THR A 87 60.87 0.78 35.58
C THR A 87 61.53 1.85 36.44
N ASP A 88 62.55 1.45 37.20
CA ASP A 88 63.41 2.32 37.99
C ASP A 88 63.65 3.64 37.24
N ASN A 89 63.27 4.74 37.87
CA ASN A 89 64.04 5.98 37.94
C ASN A 89 63.38 6.92 38.95
N THR A 90 64.19 7.35 39.91
CA THR A 90 64.01 8.43 40.91
C THR A 90 63.30 8.09 42.22
N GLU A 91 64.15 7.92 43.23
CA GLU A 91 63.94 8.18 44.66
C GLU A 91 63.08 9.43 44.87
N THR A 92 62.11 9.39 45.79
CA THR A 92 62.08 10.22 47.00
C THR A 92 61.00 9.72 47.96
N ASP A 93 61.45 9.61 49.20
CA ASP A 93 60.83 9.28 50.48
C ASP A 93 59.50 10.01 50.80
N GLY A 94 58.66 9.42 51.67
CA GLY A 94 57.54 10.16 52.27
C GLY A 94 56.28 9.37 52.66
N THR A 95 56.36 8.53 53.68
CA THR A 95 55.34 8.23 54.72
C THR A 95 53.87 8.65 54.54
N GLY A 96 52.96 7.66 54.71
CA GLY A 96 51.84 7.81 55.65
C GLY A 96 50.42 7.57 55.15
N THR A 97 49.79 6.55 55.74
CA THR A 97 48.40 6.52 56.26
C THR A 97 47.45 5.55 55.57
N SER A 98 47.19 4.45 56.27
CA SER A 98 46.06 3.54 56.12
C SER A 98 44.72 4.30 56.20
N ILE A 99 43.91 4.21 55.14
CA ILE A 99 42.46 4.43 55.25
C ILE A 99 41.74 3.22 54.67
N ASP A 100 41.22 2.45 55.63
CA ASP A 100 40.14 1.49 55.54
C ASP A 100 38.93 2.12 54.85
N ARG A 101 38.49 1.55 53.72
CA ARG A 101 37.14 1.77 53.18
C ARG A 101 36.59 0.48 52.59
N ASN A 102 35.90 -0.24 53.46
CA ASN A 102 34.68 -0.98 53.13
C ASN A 102 33.80 -0.14 52.19
N ALA A 103 33.76 -0.52 50.91
CA ALA A 103 32.67 -0.21 50.01
C ALA A 103 32.08 -1.54 49.55
N VAL A 104 30.92 -1.83 50.12
CA VAL A 104 30.05 -2.96 49.84
C VAL A 104 29.84 -3.10 48.32
N LEU A 105 30.31 -4.20 47.73
CA LEU A 105 29.81 -4.69 46.45
C LEU A 105 28.49 -5.43 46.71
N PRO A 106 27.41 -5.17 45.96
CA PRO A 106 26.35 -6.15 45.82
C PRO A 106 26.88 -7.30 44.96
N ASN A 107 26.72 -8.52 45.45
CA ASN A 107 26.81 -9.74 44.66
C ASN A 107 25.88 -9.63 43.43
N GLU A 108 26.45 -9.59 42.22
CA GLU A 108 25.73 -10.04 41.03
C GLU A 108 26.19 -11.46 40.69
N GLU A 109 25.32 -12.41 41.07
CA GLU A 109 25.30 -13.76 40.53
C GLU A 109 25.12 -13.72 39.01
N ASN A 110 25.89 -14.57 38.32
CA ASN A 110 25.53 -15.30 37.11
C ASN A 110 24.31 -14.78 36.33
N GLY A 111 24.58 -13.87 35.39
CA GLY A 111 23.62 -13.48 34.37
C GLY A 111 24.34 -12.97 33.13
N SER A 112 24.55 -13.85 32.14
CA SER A 112 24.82 -13.49 30.74
C SER A 112 23.59 -12.83 30.10
N GLY A 113 23.05 -11.81 30.76
CA GLY A 113 21.89 -11.03 30.39
C GLY A 113 22.30 -9.71 29.77
N HIS A 114 23.11 -9.74 28.72
CA HIS A 114 23.38 -8.54 27.94
C HIS A 114 22.06 -8.07 27.30
N SER A 115 21.43 -7.06 27.88
CA SER A 115 20.19 -6.50 27.37
C SER A 115 20.44 -5.74 26.05
N PRO A 116 19.67 -6.00 24.98
CA PRO A 116 19.77 -5.22 23.75
C PRO A 116 19.45 -3.75 24.04
N LEU A 117 20.22 -2.83 23.45
CA LEU A 117 19.99 -1.38 23.64
C LEU A 117 18.54 -0.99 23.31
N PRO A 118 17.99 0.02 23.99
CA PRO A 118 16.69 0.58 23.61
C PRO A 118 16.78 1.12 22.18
N ARG A 119 16.04 0.49 21.26
CA ARG A 119 15.99 0.88 19.86
C ARG A 119 15.52 2.32 19.75
N ARG A 120 16.21 3.12 18.95
CA ARG A 120 15.80 4.50 18.64
C ARG A 120 15.44 4.60 17.17
N LEU A 121 14.36 5.30 16.87
CA LEU A 121 13.92 5.50 15.50
C LEU A 121 14.78 6.59 14.87
N TYR A 122 15.54 6.20 13.84
CA TYR A 122 16.31 7.12 13.01
C TYR A 122 15.89 7.00 11.56
N ARG A 123 16.08 8.09 10.82
CA ARG A 123 15.87 8.11 9.37
C ARG A 123 17.08 7.48 8.69
N ASN A 124 16.86 6.39 7.95
CA ASN A 124 17.94 5.60 7.37
C ASN A 124 18.33 6.14 5.96
N PRO A 125 19.58 6.62 5.74
CA PRO A 125 20.09 7.01 4.41
C PRO A 125 20.20 5.84 3.43
N GLU A 126 20.45 4.64 3.93
CA GLU A 126 20.67 3.46 3.12
C GLU A 126 19.35 3.05 2.46
N GLY A 127 19.31 3.04 1.12
CA GLY A 127 18.10 2.73 0.36
C GLY A 127 16.99 3.78 0.44
N ALA A 128 17.31 5.01 0.86
CA ALA A 128 16.38 6.13 0.90
C ALA A 128 15.92 6.52 -0.53
N LYS A 129 14.59 6.59 -0.75
CA LYS A 129 13.99 7.07 -2.01
C LYS A 129 13.43 8.49 -1.86
N LEU A 130 12.56 8.68 -0.88
CA LEU A 130 12.17 10.00 -0.36
C LEU A 130 12.55 10.04 1.10
N GLY A 131 13.35 11.04 1.50
CA GLY A 131 13.65 11.38 2.90
C GLY A 131 14.41 10.33 3.71
N GLY A 132 14.28 9.03 3.47
CA GLY A 132 14.78 7.94 4.30
C GLY A 132 13.82 7.52 5.43
N VAL A 133 12.61 8.09 5.50
CA VAL A 133 11.64 7.85 6.59
C VAL A 133 11.10 6.42 6.53
N CYS A 134 10.61 5.96 5.37
CA CYS A 134 10.11 4.59 5.24
C CYS A 134 11.21 3.54 5.42
N SER A 135 12.46 3.86 5.04
CA SER A 135 13.61 2.97 5.24
C SER A 135 13.93 2.86 6.74
N GLY A 136 13.97 3.99 7.45
CA GLY A 136 14.17 4.05 8.90
C GLY A 136 13.09 3.33 9.70
N LEU A 137 11.82 3.52 9.33
CA LEU A 137 10.70 2.84 9.96
C LEU A 137 10.77 1.31 9.72
N GLY A 138 11.24 0.89 8.54
CA GLY A 138 11.44 -0.53 8.21
C GLY A 138 12.54 -1.16 9.03
N THR A 139 13.68 -0.46 9.17
CA THR A 139 14.80 -0.92 10.00
C THR A 139 14.39 -1.03 11.49
N TYR A 140 13.62 -0.06 11.99
CA TYR A 140 13.18 -0.05 13.38
C TYR A 140 12.22 -1.21 13.72
N PHE A 141 11.20 -1.42 12.89
CA PHE A 141 10.22 -2.51 13.07
C PHE A 141 10.69 -3.86 12.52
N ASN A 142 11.88 -3.93 11.92
CA ASN A 142 12.39 -5.11 11.24
C ASN A 142 11.45 -5.64 10.13
N VAL A 143 10.83 -4.71 9.39
CA VAL A 143 9.92 -4.98 8.26
C VAL A 143 10.55 -4.40 6.99
N GLU A 144 10.38 -5.07 5.84
CA GLU A 144 10.88 -4.52 4.58
C GLU A 144 10.29 -3.12 4.30
N PRO A 145 11.12 -2.14 3.90
CA PRO A 145 10.65 -0.78 3.59
C PRO A 145 9.55 -0.71 2.53
N VAL A 146 9.39 -1.76 1.73
CA VAL A 146 8.36 -1.88 0.70
C VAL A 146 6.96 -1.93 1.32
N PHE A 147 6.75 -2.70 2.39
CA PHE A 147 5.45 -2.80 3.05
C PHE A 147 5.03 -1.47 3.68
N ILE A 148 5.99 -0.73 4.24
CA ILE A 148 5.73 0.59 4.82
C ILE A 148 5.35 1.60 3.72
N ARG A 149 6.04 1.58 2.58
CA ARG A 149 5.65 2.41 1.43
C ARG A 149 4.26 2.05 0.95
N LEU A 150 3.93 0.76 0.87
CA LEU A 150 2.61 0.30 0.47
C LEU A 150 1.54 0.77 1.47
N ALA A 151 1.80 0.76 2.78
CA ALA A 151 0.87 1.26 3.79
C ALA A 151 0.58 2.76 3.63
N PHE A 152 1.62 3.60 3.42
CA PHE A 152 1.43 5.03 3.15
C PHE A 152 0.68 5.30 1.84
N LEU A 153 0.86 4.45 0.82
CA LEU A 153 0.26 4.61 -0.51
C LEU A 153 -1.07 3.86 -0.69
N ALA A 154 -1.43 2.98 0.24
CA ALA A 154 -2.62 2.12 0.20
C ALA A 154 -3.95 2.88 0.14
N PRO A 155 -4.10 4.09 0.70
CA PRO A 155 -5.33 4.86 0.53
C PRO A 155 -5.60 5.24 -0.94
N ILE A 156 -4.58 5.41 -1.79
CA ILE A 156 -4.75 5.80 -3.20
C ILE A 156 -5.63 4.81 -4.00
N PRO A 157 -5.36 3.48 -4.02
CA PRO A 157 -6.25 2.51 -4.69
C PRO A 157 -7.64 2.42 -4.08
N LEU A 158 -7.76 2.69 -2.78
CA LEU A 158 -9.01 2.51 -2.04
C LEU A 158 -10.01 3.64 -2.28
N ILE A 159 -9.56 4.83 -2.68
CA ILE A 159 -10.43 5.97 -3.04
C ILE A 159 -11.40 5.59 -4.19
N PRO A 160 -10.95 5.18 -5.39
CA PRO A 160 -11.88 4.81 -6.46
C PRO A 160 -12.64 3.52 -6.15
N LEU A 161 -12.04 2.57 -5.41
CA LEU A 161 -12.72 1.34 -5.00
C LEU A 161 -13.95 1.64 -4.14
N SER A 162 -13.77 2.49 -3.13
CA SER A 162 -14.84 2.86 -2.21
C SER A 162 -15.95 3.66 -2.90
N ALA A 163 -15.60 4.54 -3.85
CA ALA A 163 -16.56 5.30 -4.64
C ALA A 163 -17.50 4.38 -5.46
N ILE A 164 -17.00 3.27 -5.99
CA ILE A 164 -17.79 2.34 -6.79
C ILE A 164 -18.72 1.48 -5.92
N ILE A 165 -18.29 1.10 -4.71
CA ILE A 165 -19.04 0.17 -3.84
C ILE A 165 -20.24 0.84 -3.18
N THR A 166 -20.12 2.12 -2.78
CA THR A 166 -21.08 2.74 -1.86
C THR A 166 -21.96 3.81 -2.45
N HIS A 167 -21.70 4.31 -3.66
CA HIS A 167 -22.44 5.37 -4.39
C HIS A 167 -22.64 6.72 -3.65
N ASP A 168 -22.80 6.71 -2.34
CA ASP A 168 -22.70 7.83 -1.43
C ASP A 168 -21.21 8.11 -1.23
N GLY A 169 -20.67 9.20 -1.79
CA GLY A 169 -19.23 9.50 -1.79
C GLY A 169 -18.52 9.59 -0.42
N ALA A 170 -19.20 9.31 0.70
CA ALA A 170 -18.69 9.36 2.06
C ALA A 170 -17.41 8.53 2.30
N PRO A 171 -17.27 7.25 1.90
CA PRO A 171 -16.04 6.51 2.16
C PRO A 171 -14.91 6.89 1.21
N SER A 172 -15.21 7.39 0.01
CA SER A 172 -14.17 7.98 -0.85
C SER A 172 -13.56 9.24 -0.21
N ALA A 173 -14.38 10.06 0.44
CA ALA A 173 -13.92 11.20 1.22
C ALA A 173 -13.08 10.73 2.43
N PHE A 174 -13.48 9.67 3.13
CA PHE A 174 -12.69 9.08 4.21
C PHE A 174 -11.28 8.66 3.75
N PHE A 175 -11.16 7.91 2.66
CA PHE A 175 -9.84 7.48 2.15
C PHE A 175 -9.01 8.64 1.60
N ALA A 176 -9.64 9.68 1.04
CA ALA A 176 -8.95 10.89 0.60
C ALA A 176 -8.39 11.72 1.78
N ILE A 177 -9.18 11.86 2.85
CA ILE A 177 -8.74 12.49 4.10
C ILE A 177 -7.61 11.66 4.73
N LEU A 178 -7.74 10.33 4.76
CA LEU A 178 -6.71 9.43 5.27
C LEU A 178 -5.39 9.55 4.47
N PHE A 179 -5.46 9.61 3.14
CA PHE A 179 -4.29 9.85 2.30
C PHE A 179 -3.62 11.19 2.63
N SER A 180 -4.42 12.24 2.77
CA SER A 180 -3.93 13.59 3.13
C SER A 180 -3.28 13.58 4.52
N ALA A 181 -3.87 12.87 5.48
CA ALA A 181 -3.31 12.69 6.82
C ALA A 181 -1.99 11.90 6.80
N PHE A 182 -1.91 10.82 6.03
CA PHE A 182 -0.68 10.03 5.86
C PHE A 182 0.43 10.83 5.17
N PHE A 183 0.08 11.65 4.20
CA PHE A 183 1.01 12.56 3.54
C PHE A 183 1.57 13.60 4.52
N LEU A 184 0.71 14.23 5.33
CA LEU A 184 1.12 15.18 6.35
C LEU A 184 1.97 14.50 7.45
N LEU A 185 1.55 13.31 7.90
CA LEU A 185 2.27 12.48 8.85
C LEU A 185 3.68 12.16 8.34
N TYR A 186 3.82 11.84 7.06
CA TYR A 186 5.14 11.62 6.46
C TYR A 186 6.04 12.85 6.58
N PHE A 187 5.53 14.04 6.27
CA PHE A 187 6.28 15.30 6.43
C PHE A 187 6.62 15.59 7.89
N LEU A 188 5.69 15.33 8.81
CA LEU A 188 5.92 15.49 10.24
C LEU A 188 7.04 14.55 10.74
N LEU A 189 7.01 13.27 10.34
CA LEU A 189 8.08 12.32 10.64
C LEU A 189 9.39 12.72 9.97
N TRP A 190 9.34 13.26 8.76
CA TRP A 190 10.53 13.70 8.05
C TRP A 190 11.24 14.86 8.77
N PHE A 191 10.46 15.79 9.33
CA PHE A 191 10.95 16.92 10.13
C PHE A 191 11.37 16.48 11.54
N SER A 192 10.59 15.64 12.20
CA SER A 192 10.82 15.24 13.59
C SER A 192 11.94 14.22 13.78
N ILE A 193 12.17 13.32 12.81
CA ILE A 193 13.12 12.22 12.97
C ILE A 193 14.49 12.61 12.38
N PRO A 194 15.57 12.65 13.18
CA PRO A 194 16.90 12.94 12.69
C PRO A 194 17.46 11.80 11.83
N MET A 195 18.38 12.15 10.93
CA MET A 195 19.04 11.18 10.03
C MET A 195 20.22 10.50 10.74
N ALA A 196 20.30 9.17 10.62
CA ALA A 196 21.44 8.41 11.14
C ALA A 196 22.70 8.75 10.33
N ARG A 197 23.64 9.47 10.94
CA ARG A 197 24.92 9.86 10.31
C ARG A 197 26.09 9.07 10.87
N THR A 198 26.06 8.71 12.15
CA THR A 198 27.18 8.02 12.80
C THR A 198 27.00 6.50 12.76
N PRO A 199 28.10 5.72 12.74
CA PRO A 199 28.04 4.25 12.81
C PRO A 199 27.25 3.76 14.03
N ARG A 200 27.40 4.46 15.16
CA ARG A 200 26.64 4.21 16.38
C ARG A 200 25.14 4.36 16.17
N GLN A 201 24.67 5.46 15.55
CA GLN A 201 23.24 5.67 15.26
C GLN A 201 22.68 4.59 14.32
N LYS A 202 23.50 4.10 13.37
CA LYS A 202 23.12 3.00 12.47
C LYS A 202 22.98 1.65 13.21
N LEU A 203 23.77 1.41 14.25
CA LEU A 203 23.65 0.22 15.09
C LEU A 203 22.48 0.35 16.08
N GLU A 204 22.26 1.54 16.64
CA GLU A 204 21.12 1.86 17.51
C GLU A 204 19.77 1.69 16.80
N MET A 205 19.67 2.02 15.50
CA MET A 205 18.43 1.80 14.72
C MET A 205 18.17 0.32 14.41
N ARG A 206 19.24 -0.48 14.24
CA ARG A 206 19.15 -1.92 13.92
C ARG A 206 18.92 -2.77 15.17
N GLY A 207 19.20 -2.24 16.35
CA GLY A 207 19.15 -2.98 17.61
C GLY A 207 20.26 -4.02 17.74
N GLU A 208 21.34 -3.89 16.97
CA GLU A 208 22.52 -4.74 17.05
C GLU A 208 23.37 -4.37 18.27
N ARG A 209 24.02 -5.35 18.90
CA ARG A 209 24.89 -5.12 20.07
C ARG A 209 26.05 -4.20 19.66
N ILE A 210 26.36 -3.22 20.51
CA ILE A 210 27.55 -2.38 20.37
C ILE A 210 28.74 -3.24 20.79
N THR A 211 29.36 -3.89 19.82
CA THR A 211 30.60 -4.66 19.99
C THR A 211 31.58 -4.12 18.96
N ALA A 212 32.87 -4.08 19.28
CA ALA A 212 33.89 -3.59 18.35
C ALA A 212 33.80 -4.27 16.97
N SER A 213 33.46 -5.56 16.96
CA SER A 213 33.25 -6.36 15.74
C SER A 213 32.03 -5.94 14.89
N SER A 214 30.93 -5.45 15.49
CA SER A 214 29.74 -4.99 14.75
C SER A 214 29.95 -3.60 14.15
N ILE A 215 30.65 -2.71 14.88
CA ILE A 215 31.10 -1.42 14.36
C ILE A 215 32.12 -1.62 13.23
N GLN A 216 33.09 -2.51 13.41
CA GLN A 216 34.11 -2.84 12.40
C GLN A 216 33.48 -3.39 11.12
N LYS A 217 32.51 -4.32 11.22
CA LYS A 217 31.77 -4.84 10.06
C LYS A 217 30.94 -3.76 9.37
N GLY A 218 30.25 -2.91 10.13
CA GLY A 218 29.49 -1.78 9.59
C GLY A 218 30.37 -0.81 8.82
N LEU A 219 31.52 -0.46 9.39
CA LEU A 219 32.48 0.46 8.80
C LEU A 219 33.21 -0.14 7.59
N GLN A 220 33.59 -1.43 7.63
CA GLN A 220 34.17 -2.14 6.49
C GLN A 220 33.19 -2.22 5.31
N ASN A 221 31.90 -2.39 5.57
CA ASN A 221 30.86 -2.38 4.54
C ASN A 221 30.68 -0.98 3.92
N ASP A 222 30.70 0.08 4.73
CA ASP A 222 30.67 1.47 4.25
C ASP A 222 31.91 1.77 3.38
N PHE A 223 33.12 1.38 3.81
CA PHE A 223 34.36 1.55 3.01
C PHE A 223 34.37 0.72 1.71
N ARG A 224 33.82 -0.51 1.72
CA ARG A 224 33.64 -1.31 0.50
C ARG A 224 32.68 -0.64 -0.48
N GLN A 225 31.62 0.03 0.01
CA GLN A 225 30.73 0.82 -0.85
C GLN A 225 31.36 2.10 -1.39
N ILE A 226 32.37 2.65 -0.71
CA ILE A 226 33.09 3.87 -1.13
C ILE A 226 34.14 3.58 -2.23
N GLN A 227 34.52 2.31 -2.48
CA GLN A 227 35.34 2.00 -3.66
C GLN A 227 34.63 2.46 -4.94
N PRO A 228 35.32 3.21 -5.82
CA PRO A 228 34.69 3.89 -6.93
C PRO A 228 34.27 2.87 -8.00
N SER A 229 33.07 2.32 -7.86
CA SER A 229 32.32 1.91 -9.04
C SER A 229 32.00 3.20 -9.82
N ARG A 230 32.73 3.37 -10.93
CA ARG A 230 32.60 4.37 -11.99
C ARG A 230 31.32 5.22 -11.89
N LYS A 231 31.48 6.44 -11.37
CA LYS A 231 30.42 7.44 -11.18
C LYS A 231 29.96 8.01 -12.54
N SER A 232 28.68 8.40 -12.60
CA SER A 232 28.05 9.39 -13.53
C SER A 232 27.06 8.93 -14.63
N GLU A 233 26.01 8.17 -14.27
CA GLU A 233 24.73 8.19 -15.03
C GLU A 233 23.48 8.24 -14.11
N ARG A 234 23.65 8.48 -12.80
CA ARG A 234 22.60 8.20 -11.80
C ARG A 234 21.57 9.32 -11.56
N SER A 235 21.74 10.49 -12.17
CA SER A 235 20.74 11.58 -12.08
C SER A 235 19.53 11.29 -12.97
N ALA A 236 19.76 10.78 -14.19
CA ALA A 236 18.70 10.32 -15.07
C ALA A 236 18.04 9.04 -14.52
N SER A 237 18.80 8.16 -13.86
CA SER A 237 18.24 6.92 -13.31
C SER A 237 17.26 7.15 -12.18
N ILE A 238 17.43 8.18 -11.33
CA ILE A 238 16.48 8.42 -10.22
C ILE A 238 15.12 8.89 -10.76
N TRP A 239 15.11 9.78 -11.76
CA TRP A 239 13.88 10.21 -12.42
C TRP A 239 13.28 9.11 -13.29
N ALA A 240 14.11 8.32 -13.98
CA ALA A 240 13.65 7.15 -14.73
C ALA A 240 13.04 6.09 -13.80
N ASP A 241 13.67 5.81 -12.66
CA ASP A 241 13.15 4.90 -11.64
C ASP A 241 11.86 5.45 -11.04
N LEU A 242 11.79 6.75 -10.75
CA LEU A 242 10.59 7.40 -10.23
C LEU A 242 9.44 7.32 -11.23
N VAL A 243 9.67 7.66 -12.50
CA VAL A 243 8.66 7.62 -13.57
C VAL A 243 8.27 6.18 -13.89
N TYR A 244 9.20 5.24 -13.86
CA TYR A 244 8.92 3.82 -14.04
C TYR A 244 8.08 3.25 -12.90
N ILE A 245 8.43 3.59 -11.65
CA ILE A 245 7.66 3.19 -10.46
C ILE A 245 6.27 3.84 -10.50
N LEU A 246 6.19 5.14 -10.80
CA LEU A 246 4.94 5.88 -10.92
C LEU A 246 4.07 5.34 -12.05
N GLY A 247 4.66 5.02 -13.20
CA GLY A 247 3.98 4.41 -14.34
C GLY A 247 3.49 3.00 -14.04
N ARG A 248 4.26 2.19 -13.31
CA ARG A 248 3.84 0.86 -12.85
C ARG A 248 2.69 0.94 -11.85
N ILE A 249 2.74 1.90 -10.94
CA ILE A 249 1.66 2.19 -9.97
C ILE A 249 0.41 2.71 -10.70
N MET A 250 0.56 3.62 -11.66
CA MET A 250 -0.52 4.11 -12.51
C MET A 250 -1.18 2.97 -13.30
N LEU A 251 -0.38 2.09 -13.91
CA LEU A 251 -0.89 0.95 -14.66
C LEU A 251 -1.62 -0.06 -13.76
N PHE A 252 -1.15 -0.23 -12.52
CA PHE A 252 -1.87 -1.01 -11.52
C PHE A 252 -3.26 -0.42 -11.25
N PHE A 253 -3.37 0.91 -11.09
CA PHE A 253 -4.67 1.58 -10.92
C PHE A 253 -5.59 1.43 -12.13
N VAL A 254 -5.07 1.61 -13.34
CA VAL A 254 -5.85 1.44 -14.58
C VAL A 254 -6.39 0.01 -14.69
N LYS A 255 -5.55 -1.00 -14.43
CA LYS A 255 -5.97 -2.41 -14.43
C LYS A 255 -7.01 -2.69 -13.36
N PHE A 256 -6.80 -2.15 -12.16
CA PHE A 256 -7.70 -2.31 -11.04
C PHE A 256 -9.09 -1.71 -11.33
N ILE A 257 -9.15 -0.45 -11.77
CA ILE A 257 -10.41 0.22 -12.16
C ILE A 257 -11.11 -0.57 -13.27
N THR A 258 -10.36 -1.01 -14.29
CA THR A 258 -10.91 -1.79 -15.40
C THR A 258 -11.57 -3.08 -14.93
N VAL A 259 -10.96 -3.79 -13.97
CA VAL A 259 -11.54 -5.01 -13.37
C VAL A 259 -12.81 -4.68 -12.58
N VAL A 260 -12.79 -3.62 -11.78
CA VAL A 260 -13.97 -3.23 -10.98
C VAL A 260 -15.15 -2.85 -11.90
N VAL A 261 -14.90 -2.07 -12.96
CA VAL A 261 -15.93 -1.72 -13.96
C VAL A 261 -16.46 -2.97 -14.68
N ALA A 262 -15.58 -3.90 -15.05
CA ALA A 262 -15.99 -5.17 -15.67
C ALA A 262 -16.88 -6.00 -14.74
N CYS A 263 -16.49 -6.14 -13.47
CA CYS A 263 -17.29 -6.83 -12.46
C CYS A 263 -18.63 -6.13 -12.21
N GLY A 264 -18.65 -4.79 -12.13
CA GLY A 264 -19.88 -4.01 -11.96
C GLY A 264 -20.87 -4.19 -13.12
N LEU A 265 -20.38 -4.13 -14.36
CA LEU A 265 -21.18 -4.43 -15.56
C LEU A 265 -21.72 -5.87 -15.53
N LEU A 266 -20.92 -6.83 -15.07
CA LEU A 266 -21.35 -8.23 -14.98
C LEU A 266 -22.44 -8.42 -13.91
N ILE A 267 -22.28 -7.82 -12.73
CA ILE A 267 -23.29 -7.85 -11.67
C ILE A 267 -24.57 -7.16 -12.14
N GLY A 268 -24.47 -6.00 -12.80
CA GLY A 268 -25.62 -5.29 -13.37
C GLY A 268 -26.35 -6.12 -14.44
N ALA A 269 -25.61 -6.81 -15.31
CA ALA A 269 -26.18 -7.73 -16.29
C ALA A 269 -26.93 -8.91 -15.62
N LEU A 270 -26.37 -9.47 -14.55
CA LEU A 270 -27.03 -10.52 -13.76
C LEU A 270 -28.27 -10.02 -13.02
N ALA A 271 -28.23 -8.81 -12.46
CA ALA A 271 -29.38 -8.18 -11.81
C ALA A 271 -30.51 -7.88 -12.81
N ALA A 272 -30.17 -7.38 -14.00
CA ALA A 272 -31.11 -7.19 -15.09
C ALA A 272 -31.75 -8.51 -15.53
N LEU A 273 -30.95 -9.59 -15.66
CA LEU A 273 -31.47 -10.92 -15.94
C LEU A 273 -32.41 -11.43 -14.83
N PHE A 274 -32.06 -11.21 -13.56
CA PHE A 274 -32.94 -11.57 -12.44
C PHE A 274 -34.27 -10.79 -12.49
N MET A 275 -34.23 -9.49 -12.74
CA MET A 275 -35.43 -8.65 -12.91
C MET A 275 -36.32 -9.16 -14.05
N THR A 276 -35.73 -9.56 -15.18
CA THR A 276 -36.54 -10.13 -16.28
C THR A 276 -37.25 -11.41 -15.91
N ILE A 277 -36.62 -12.29 -15.13
CA ILE A 277 -37.24 -13.55 -14.66
C ILE A 277 -38.38 -13.26 -13.69
N VAL A 278 -38.21 -12.28 -12.78
CA VAL A 278 -39.26 -11.86 -11.85
C VAL A 278 -40.46 -11.28 -12.61
N MET A 279 -40.22 -10.42 -13.61
CA MET A 279 -41.29 -9.83 -14.44
C MET A 279 -42.04 -10.88 -15.26
N MET A 280 -41.34 -11.89 -15.81
CA MET A 280 -41.99 -12.99 -16.53
C MET A 280 -42.88 -13.86 -15.62
N LYS A 281 -42.52 -14.03 -14.34
CA LYS A 281 -43.37 -14.73 -13.37
C LYS A 281 -44.54 -13.88 -12.89
N GLY A 282 -44.34 -12.57 -12.70
CA GLY A 282 -45.39 -11.61 -12.32
C GLY A 282 -46.46 -11.40 -13.41
N ALA A 283 -46.09 -11.57 -14.69
CA ALA A 283 -47.03 -11.55 -15.81
C ALA A 283 -47.98 -12.78 -15.83
N ALA A 284 -47.69 -13.83 -15.06
CA ALA A 284 -48.46 -15.08 -15.05
C ALA A 284 -49.33 -15.29 -13.80
N GLY A 285 -49.29 -14.40 -12.80
CA GLY A 285 -50.06 -14.61 -11.56
C GLY A 285 -50.03 -13.40 -10.63
N SER A 286 -51.22 -12.86 -10.40
CA SER A 286 -51.63 -11.75 -9.52
C SER A 286 -50.98 -10.37 -9.73
N PRO A 287 -51.79 -9.32 -10.02
CA PRO A 287 -51.31 -7.94 -10.21
C PRO A 287 -50.80 -7.26 -8.93
N GLU A 288 -50.73 -7.97 -7.81
CA GLU A 288 -50.45 -7.40 -6.48
C GLU A 288 -48.96 -7.20 -6.18
N VAL A 289 -48.05 -7.84 -6.91
CA VAL A 289 -46.60 -7.78 -6.62
C VAL A 289 -45.95 -6.45 -7.07
N LEU A 290 -46.60 -5.69 -7.96
CA LEU A 290 -46.06 -4.46 -8.55
C LEU A 290 -46.54 -3.16 -7.88
N GLN A 291 -47.20 -3.22 -6.71
CA GLN A 291 -47.65 -2.02 -5.99
C GLN A 291 -46.65 -1.49 -4.93
N ILE A 292 -45.51 -2.13 -4.71
CA ILE A 292 -44.60 -1.80 -3.60
C ILE A 292 -43.77 -0.51 -3.85
N MET A 293 -43.78 0.07 -5.05
CA MET A 293 -42.90 1.21 -5.38
C MET A 293 -43.55 2.40 -6.10
N GLY A 294 -44.88 2.49 -6.18
CA GLY A 294 -45.57 3.68 -6.70
C GLY A 294 -45.21 4.10 -8.13
N ILE A 295 -44.51 3.25 -8.90
CA ILE A 295 -44.17 3.50 -10.29
C ILE A 295 -45.29 2.88 -11.14
N HIS A 296 -46.15 3.73 -11.68
CA HIS A 296 -47.08 3.35 -12.75
C HIS A 296 -46.27 3.16 -14.04
N ILE A 297 -45.71 1.97 -14.23
CA ILE A 297 -45.16 1.57 -15.51
C ILE A 297 -46.36 1.39 -16.43
N HIS A 298 -46.55 2.26 -17.42
CA HIS A 298 -47.49 2.00 -18.50
C HIS A 298 -47.11 0.63 -19.09
N ALA A 299 -47.97 -0.36 -18.88
CA ALA A 299 -47.78 -1.69 -19.41
C ALA A 299 -47.80 -1.58 -20.93
N CYS A 300 -46.61 -1.53 -21.54
CA CYS A 300 -46.51 -1.86 -22.94
C CYS A 300 -46.77 -3.36 -23.00
N ASP A 301 -47.93 -3.77 -23.51
CA ASP A 301 -48.36 -5.17 -23.65
C ASP A 301 -47.45 -5.91 -24.63
N PHE A 302 -46.24 -6.23 -24.19
CA PHE A 302 -45.37 -7.17 -24.86
C PHE A 302 -45.80 -8.57 -24.46
N SER A 303 -46.08 -9.42 -25.45
CA SER A 303 -46.05 -10.87 -25.24
C SER A 303 -44.76 -11.24 -24.50
N GLY A 304 -44.82 -12.14 -23.51
CA GLY A 304 -43.68 -12.44 -22.63
C GLY A 304 -42.38 -12.80 -23.37
N THR A 305 -42.49 -13.30 -24.60
CA THR A 305 -41.37 -13.56 -25.51
C THR A 305 -40.71 -12.30 -26.07
N GLY A 306 -41.48 -11.26 -26.40
CA GLY A 306 -40.99 -9.97 -26.89
C GLY A 306 -40.23 -9.19 -25.82
N PHE A 307 -40.72 -9.20 -24.58
CA PHE A 307 -40.03 -8.56 -23.45
C PHE A 307 -38.66 -9.19 -23.18
N LEU A 308 -38.58 -10.53 -23.19
CA LEU A 308 -37.33 -11.26 -23.02
C LEU A 308 -36.29 -10.84 -24.08
N LEU A 309 -36.69 -10.77 -25.34
CA LEU A 309 -35.79 -10.44 -26.45
C LEU A 309 -35.27 -9.01 -26.38
N VAL A 310 -36.12 -8.03 -26.03
CA VAL A 310 -35.71 -6.63 -25.84
C VAL A 310 -34.69 -6.53 -24.71
N MET A 311 -34.91 -7.23 -23.59
CA MET A 311 -33.99 -7.19 -22.46
C MET A 311 -32.68 -7.95 -22.73
N LEU A 312 -32.74 -9.09 -23.44
CA LEU A 312 -31.55 -9.83 -23.87
C LEU A 312 -30.66 -8.99 -24.79
N SER A 313 -31.28 -8.17 -25.65
CA SER A 313 -30.57 -7.21 -26.50
C SER A 313 -29.85 -6.11 -25.70
N ALA A 314 -30.31 -5.78 -24.48
CA ALA A 314 -29.64 -4.82 -23.59
C ALA A 314 -28.56 -5.47 -22.70
N ILE A 315 -28.73 -6.74 -22.33
CA ILE A 315 -27.84 -7.48 -21.41
C ILE A 315 -26.58 -8.01 -22.12
N LEU A 316 -26.70 -8.52 -23.35
CA LEU A 316 -25.57 -9.02 -24.14
C LEU A 316 -24.43 -8.01 -24.37
N PRO A 317 -24.68 -6.72 -24.69
CA PRO A 317 -23.60 -5.76 -24.87
C PRO A 317 -22.92 -5.40 -23.54
N MET A 318 -23.65 -5.37 -22.41
CA MET A 318 -23.03 -5.23 -21.08
C MET A 318 -22.07 -6.39 -20.79
N LEU A 319 -22.49 -7.63 -21.06
CA LEU A 319 -21.64 -8.82 -20.88
C LEU A 319 -20.44 -8.81 -21.83
N GLY A 320 -20.64 -8.38 -23.09
CA GLY A 320 -19.57 -8.26 -24.08
C GLY A 320 -18.51 -7.23 -23.70
N ILE A 321 -18.93 -6.06 -23.20
CA ILE A 321 -18.03 -5.00 -22.73
C ILE A 321 -17.30 -5.45 -21.45
N SER A 322 -18.00 -6.11 -20.51
CA SER A 322 -17.37 -6.71 -19.33
C SER A 322 -16.29 -7.73 -19.70
N TYR A 323 -16.60 -8.65 -20.63
CA TYR A 323 -15.66 -9.65 -21.13
C TYR A 323 -14.46 -9.02 -21.87
N LEU A 324 -14.69 -7.97 -22.66
CA LEU A 324 -13.64 -7.18 -23.32
C LEU A 324 -12.67 -6.56 -22.31
N LEU A 325 -13.21 -5.85 -21.30
CA LEU A 325 -12.42 -5.18 -20.27
C LEU A 325 -11.60 -6.18 -19.46
N MET A 326 -12.20 -7.31 -19.08
CA MET A 326 -11.53 -8.38 -18.35
C MET A 326 -10.45 -9.07 -19.20
N GLY A 327 -10.72 -9.31 -20.48
CA GLY A 327 -9.74 -9.85 -21.41
C GLY A 327 -8.54 -8.93 -21.69
N LEU A 328 -8.75 -7.61 -21.69
CA LEU A 328 -7.69 -6.61 -21.83
C LEU A 328 -6.73 -6.63 -20.62
N VAL A 329 -7.26 -6.79 -19.40
CA VAL A 329 -6.46 -6.80 -18.17
C VAL A 329 -5.73 -8.12 -17.94
N LEU A 330 -6.41 -9.24 -18.17
CA LEU A 330 -5.90 -10.59 -17.93
C LEU A 330 -5.06 -11.15 -19.08
N GLN A 331 -4.84 -10.36 -20.15
CA GLN A 331 -4.05 -10.75 -21.32
C GLN A 331 -4.49 -12.10 -21.92
N LEU A 332 -5.79 -12.36 -21.99
CA LEU A 332 -6.30 -13.65 -22.46
C LEU A 332 -6.09 -13.78 -23.98
N PRO A 333 -5.38 -14.82 -24.47
CA PRO A 333 -4.92 -14.90 -25.86
C PRO A 333 -6.03 -15.11 -26.90
N LYS A 334 -7.25 -15.47 -26.48
CA LYS A 334 -8.37 -15.83 -27.37
C LYS A 334 -9.46 -14.75 -27.51
N LEU A 335 -9.22 -13.53 -27.00
CA LEU A 335 -10.23 -12.47 -26.85
C LEU A 335 -10.91 -12.05 -28.17
N LYS A 336 -10.13 -11.90 -29.25
CA LYS A 336 -10.62 -11.31 -30.52
C LYS A 336 -11.65 -12.20 -31.23
N LYS A 337 -11.50 -13.52 -31.17
CA LYS A 337 -12.41 -14.48 -31.84
C LYS A 337 -13.74 -14.61 -31.09
N VAL A 338 -13.69 -14.67 -29.76
CA VAL A 338 -14.88 -14.77 -28.91
C VAL A 338 -15.72 -13.49 -28.97
N LEU A 339 -15.07 -12.32 -28.95
CA LEU A 339 -15.77 -11.03 -29.04
C LEU A 339 -16.51 -10.86 -30.38
N SER A 340 -15.88 -11.23 -31.50
CA SER A 340 -16.51 -11.17 -32.82
C SER A 340 -17.73 -12.08 -32.92
N ALA A 341 -17.68 -13.28 -32.32
CA ALA A 341 -18.81 -14.19 -32.31
C ALA A 341 -19.96 -13.66 -31.43
N LEU A 342 -19.64 -13.15 -30.23
CA LEU A 342 -20.63 -12.59 -29.31
C LEU A 342 -21.34 -11.36 -29.90
N PHE A 343 -20.61 -10.49 -30.60
CA PHE A 343 -21.16 -9.33 -31.30
C PHE A 343 -22.10 -9.74 -32.45
N GLY A 344 -21.75 -10.78 -33.22
CA GLY A 344 -22.62 -11.33 -34.26
C GLY A 344 -23.94 -11.88 -33.70
N ILE A 345 -23.88 -12.61 -32.59
CA ILE A 345 -25.06 -13.15 -31.90
C ILE A 345 -25.96 -12.00 -31.39
N TRP A 346 -25.36 -10.98 -30.80
CA TRP A 346 -26.10 -9.80 -30.31
C TRP A 346 -26.84 -9.08 -31.43
N LEU A 347 -26.19 -8.87 -32.58
CA LEU A 347 -26.75 -8.16 -33.72
C LEU A 347 -28.00 -8.88 -34.27
N ILE A 348 -27.96 -10.22 -34.33
CA ILE A 348 -29.11 -11.04 -34.74
C ILE A 348 -30.28 -10.87 -33.77
N ILE A 349 -30.02 -10.92 -32.46
CA ILE A 349 -31.05 -10.74 -31.42
C ILE A 349 -31.64 -9.32 -31.47
N ALA A 350 -30.81 -8.30 -31.67
CA ALA A 350 -31.24 -6.92 -31.77
C ALA A 350 -32.13 -6.68 -33.00
N ILE A 351 -31.75 -7.20 -34.18
CA ILE A 351 -32.59 -7.14 -35.38
C ILE A 351 -33.93 -7.83 -35.14
N PHE A 352 -33.92 -9.00 -34.52
CA PHE A 352 -35.16 -9.75 -34.26
C PHE A 352 -36.08 -9.02 -33.26
N ALA A 353 -35.51 -8.40 -32.22
CA ALA A 353 -36.25 -7.56 -31.28
C ALA A 353 -36.89 -6.35 -31.99
N VAL A 354 -36.16 -5.65 -32.86
CA VAL A 354 -36.69 -4.52 -33.64
C VAL A 354 -37.86 -4.94 -34.54
N VAL A 355 -37.76 -6.12 -35.19
CA VAL A 355 -38.84 -6.64 -36.03
C VAL A 355 -40.12 -6.91 -35.23
N ILE A 356 -40.01 -7.47 -34.03
CA ILE A 356 -41.18 -7.71 -33.15
C ILE A 356 -41.82 -6.39 -32.71
N VAL A 357 -41.01 -5.42 -32.30
CA VAL A 357 -41.51 -4.09 -31.91
C VAL A 357 -42.22 -3.41 -33.08
N ALA A 358 -41.65 -3.47 -34.28
CA ALA A 358 -42.25 -2.92 -35.49
C ALA A 358 -43.56 -3.64 -35.86
N ARG A 359 -43.64 -4.97 -35.72
CA ARG A 359 -44.86 -5.75 -35.96
C ARG A 359 -45.97 -5.41 -34.95
N GLY A 360 -45.61 -5.20 -33.68
CA GLY A 360 -46.56 -4.79 -32.64
C GLY A 360 -47.16 -3.41 -32.87
N GLN A 361 -46.37 -2.48 -33.42
CA GLN A 361 -46.85 -1.13 -33.81
C GLN A 361 -47.76 -1.15 -35.06
N TYR A 362 -47.61 -2.17 -35.92
CA TYR A 362 -48.36 -2.30 -37.18
C TYR A 362 -49.63 -3.14 -37.07
N MET A 363 -49.92 -3.77 -35.93
CA MET A 363 -51.28 -4.27 -35.68
C MET A 363 -52.16 -3.05 -35.37
N PRO A 364 -53.14 -2.71 -36.22
CA PRO A 364 -54.13 -1.71 -35.85
C PRO A 364 -54.78 -2.24 -34.58
N GLY A 365 -54.73 -1.46 -33.50
CA GLY A 365 -55.52 -1.76 -32.33
C GLY A 365 -56.95 -1.95 -32.79
N ASP A 366 -57.53 -3.12 -32.48
CA ASP A 366 -58.97 -3.31 -32.63
C ASP A 366 -59.62 -2.25 -31.74
N SER A 367 -60.04 -1.16 -32.38
CA SER A 367 -60.62 0.01 -31.74
C SER A 367 -62.05 -0.35 -31.31
N ASN A 368 -62.18 -1.27 -30.37
CA ASN A 368 -63.44 -1.51 -29.67
C ASN A 368 -63.75 -0.42 -28.63
N ASP A 369 -62.86 0.58 -28.48
CA ASP A 369 -63.05 1.71 -27.57
C ASP A 369 -63.73 2.93 -28.24
N SER A 370 -64.49 2.68 -29.30
CA SER A 370 -65.35 3.68 -29.92
C SER A 370 -66.70 3.08 -30.30
N GLN A 371 -67.35 2.38 -29.37
CA GLN A 371 -68.80 2.45 -29.38
C GLN A 371 -69.18 3.88 -29.00
N PRO A 372 -69.87 4.65 -29.88
CA PRO A 372 -70.38 5.94 -29.48
C PRO A 372 -71.34 5.70 -28.31
N GLN A 373 -71.03 6.23 -27.13
CA GLN A 373 -71.99 6.30 -26.04
C GLN A 373 -73.11 7.24 -26.48
N ILE A 374 -74.20 6.67 -26.98
CA ILE A 374 -75.43 7.41 -27.26
C ILE A 374 -76.04 7.76 -25.89
N PRO A 375 -76.28 9.04 -25.57
CA PRO A 375 -76.92 9.39 -24.30
C PRO A 375 -78.38 8.94 -24.34
N ILE A 376 -78.69 7.84 -23.66
CA ILE A 376 -80.06 7.32 -23.54
C ILE A 376 -80.77 8.11 -22.44
N SER A 377 -81.88 8.78 -22.77
CA SER A 377 -82.73 9.47 -21.81
C SER A 377 -83.73 8.48 -21.20
N GLN A 378 -84.21 8.75 -19.98
CA GLN A 378 -85.04 7.84 -19.18
C GLN A 378 -86.41 7.47 -19.81
N HIS A 379 -86.76 8.07 -20.95
CA HIS A 379 -88.02 7.85 -21.69
C HIS A 379 -87.83 7.20 -23.07
N ASP A 380 -86.60 6.84 -23.45
CA ASP A 380 -86.35 6.19 -24.74
C ASP A 380 -86.74 4.71 -24.72
N THR A 381 -87.56 4.27 -25.68
CA THR A 381 -87.95 2.86 -25.82
C THR A 381 -87.16 2.19 -26.95
N ILE A 382 -86.33 1.21 -26.60
CA ILE A 382 -85.52 0.44 -27.57
C ILE A 382 -86.32 -0.78 -28.04
N ARG A 383 -86.56 -0.90 -29.36
CA ARG A 383 -87.13 -2.12 -29.97
C ARG A 383 -86.04 -2.91 -30.68
N VAL A 384 -85.76 -4.11 -30.18
CA VAL A 384 -84.81 -5.05 -30.79
C VAL A 384 -85.59 -5.99 -31.71
N GLU A 385 -85.29 -5.97 -33.01
CA GLU A 385 -85.93 -6.85 -33.98
C GLU A 385 -84.89 -7.79 -34.60
N THR A 386 -85.13 -9.10 -34.46
CA THR A 386 -84.23 -10.14 -34.98
C THR A 386 -84.61 -10.47 -36.40
N ILE A 387 -83.84 -9.99 -37.38
CA ILE A 387 -84.06 -10.33 -38.79
C ILE A 387 -83.26 -11.60 -39.12
N ARG A 388 -83.95 -12.66 -39.55
CA ARG A 388 -83.34 -13.89 -40.07
C ARG A 388 -83.01 -13.74 -41.54
N ILE A 389 -81.74 -13.91 -41.91
CA ILE A 389 -81.30 -14.03 -43.30
C ILE A 389 -80.68 -15.42 -43.49
N GLY A 390 -81.43 -16.36 -44.06
CA GLY A 390 -80.99 -17.74 -44.28
C GLY A 390 -80.81 -18.56 -42.99
N ASP A 391 -79.91 -19.55 -43.02
CA ASP A 391 -79.65 -20.52 -41.94
C ASP A 391 -78.58 -20.07 -40.92
N SER A 392 -78.21 -18.78 -40.91
CA SER A 392 -77.25 -18.22 -39.94
C SER A 392 -77.88 -17.03 -39.22
N THR A 393 -77.99 -17.11 -37.89
CA THR A 393 -78.42 -15.96 -37.06
C THR A 393 -77.25 -15.03 -36.83
N VAL A 394 -77.21 -13.90 -37.53
CA VAL A 394 -76.34 -12.76 -37.20
C VAL A 394 -77.14 -11.81 -36.32
N THR A 395 -76.88 -11.84 -35.01
CA THR A 395 -77.51 -10.98 -34.01
C THR A 395 -76.79 -9.65 -33.95
N ASP A 396 -76.78 -8.85 -35.03
CA ASP A 396 -76.02 -7.59 -34.96
C ASP A 396 -76.53 -6.48 -35.87
N THR A 397 -77.84 -6.20 -35.85
CA THR A 397 -78.32 -4.93 -36.38
C THR A 397 -79.46 -4.39 -35.52
N VAL A 398 -79.11 -3.59 -34.51
CA VAL A 398 -80.07 -2.80 -33.75
C VAL A 398 -80.41 -1.55 -34.58
N ARG A 399 -81.61 -1.49 -35.17
CA ARG A 399 -82.14 -0.26 -35.75
C ARG A 399 -82.86 0.53 -34.66
N ILE A 400 -82.35 1.70 -34.34
CA ILE A 400 -82.96 2.63 -33.38
C ILE A 400 -83.72 3.68 -34.19
N GLU A 401 -85.04 3.79 -34.02
CA GLU A 401 -85.87 4.84 -34.62
C GLU A 401 -86.35 5.79 -33.52
N TYR A 402 -86.21 7.11 -33.76
CA TYR A 402 -86.61 8.15 -32.83
C TYR A 402 -88.06 8.55 -33.10
N PHE A 403 -88.95 8.36 -32.12
CA PHE A 403 -90.28 8.96 -32.13
C PHE A 403 -90.29 10.15 -31.16
N THR A 404 -90.40 11.36 -31.68
CA THR A 404 -90.92 12.49 -30.90
C THR A 404 -92.44 12.40 -30.91
N GLU A 405 -93.05 12.06 -29.77
CA GLU A 405 -94.48 12.25 -29.58
C GLU A 405 -94.83 13.76 -29.65
N PRO A 406 -95.98 14.14 -30.24
CA PRO A 406 -96.34 15.54 -30.54
C PRO A 406 -96.74 16.38 -29.32
#